data_AF-A0A3Q3EY23-F1
#
_entry.id   AF-A0A3Q3EY23-F1
#
_cell.length_a   1.000
_cell.length_b   1.000
_cell.length_c   1.000
_cell.angle_alpha   90.00
_cell.angle_beta   90.00
_cell.angle_gamma   90.00
#
_symmetry.space_group_name_H-M   'P 1'
#
loop_
_entity.id
_entity.type
_entity.pdbx_description
1 polymer ?
#
loop_
_entity_poly.entity_id
_entity_poly.type
_entity_poly.pdbx_seq_one_letter_code
_entity_poly.pdbx_strand_id
1 'polypeptide(L)'
;MLYFEGLKNESYIFSDAIWSIKVCVSVIFLPYFIKLKTKQHWRTILLLNVSTGQTLTCGPYEYETPGGCCPMCPPGHWVYEDCTDLRTTHCKPCTEGTFMNHPTSRTRCYICKSCDEGSGLKMKTSCTIKSDTVCEPLEGFYCSDSRKDDCVEAKKHRRCEPGEYIREHGTSSTDTVCSTCSDGTFSDGTFTSCQKTQTVSEASHHTWTLQMFLVCYFKRRKIRHLISGKVSTVTMKHDHVYFIDIMVCFFIYLIFISNVLFQEP
;
A
#
# COMPACT_ATOMS: atom_id res chain seq x y z
N MET A 1 3.38 -62.59 18.51
CA MET A 1 3.34 -63.72 19.47
C MET A 1 4.75 -63.92 19.98
N LEU A 2 4.95 -63.75 21.30
CA LEU A 2 5.97 -64.41 22.15
C LEU A 2 7.44 -63.97 21.89
N TYR A 3 8.30 -63.61 22.86
CA TYR A 3 8.25 -63.57 24.33
C TYR A 3 9.34 -62.61 24.86
N PHE A 4 9.32 -62.38 26.17
CA PHE A 4 9.97 -61.36 27.01
C PHE A 4 11.47 -61.57 27.36
N GLU A 5 12.12 -60.45 27.74
CA GLU A 5 13.12 -60.17 28.82
C GLU A 5 14.29 -61.15 29.06
N GLY A 6 15.54 -60.75 29.33
CA GLY A 6 16.11 -59.50 29.85
C GLY A 6 17.10 -59.86 30.97
N LEU A 7 18.34 -59.36 30.97
CA LEU A 7 19.22 -59.34 32.17
C LEU A 7 20.31 -58.24 32.08
N LYS A 8 20.07 -57.18 32.86
CA LYS A 8 20.94 -56.42 33.80
C LYS A 8 22.21 -55.66 33.36
N ASN A 9 22.13 -54.36 33.66
CA ASN A 9 23.17 -53.36 33.94
C ASN A 9 24.20 -53.80 35.01
N GLU A 10 25.45 -53.37 34.78
CA GLU A 10 26.40 -52.74 35.73
C GLU A 10 27.59 -52.28 34.86
N SER A 11 27.68 -51.10 34.26
CA SER A 11 27.76 -49.72 34.76
C SER A 11 28.93 -49.47 35.74
N TYR A 12 29.90 -48.68 35.24
CA TYR A 12 30.94 -47.93 35.95
C TYR A 12 32.14 -48.73 36.49
N ILE A 13 33.31 -48.42 35.91
CA ILE A 13 34.71 -48.59 36.37
C ILE A 13 35.55 -49.08 35.18
N PHE A 14 35.68 -48.26 34.13
CA PHE A 14 36.83 -48.31 33.21
C PHE A 14 36.89 -47.04 32.33
N SER A 15 36.66 -45.86 32.94
CA SER A 15 36.68 -44.55 32.27
C SER A 15 37.69 -43.58 32.89
N ASP A 16 38.49 -44.00 33.87
CA ASP A 16 39.35 -43.10 34.66
C ASP A 16 40.85 -43.45 34.61
N ALA A 17 41.28 -44.28 33.65
CA ALA A 17 42.71 -44.61 33.47
C ALA A 17 43.34 -44.00 32.20
N ILE A 18 42.54 -43.41 31.30
CA ILE A 18 43.05 -42.82 30.04
C ILE A 18 43.09 -41.29 30.10
N TRP A 19 42.37 -40.67 31.04
CA TRP A 19 42.35 -39.23 31.27
C TRP A 19 43.30 -38.78 32.40
N SER A 20 44.44 -39.44 32.56
CA SER A 20 45.52 -38.98 33.48
C SER A 20 46.93 -39.10 32.90
N ILE A 21 47.08 -39.68 31.69
CA ILE A 21 48.38 -39.76 30.99
C ILE A 21 48.53 -38.67 29.92
N LYS A 22 47.43 -38.08 29.43
CA LYS A 22 47.47 -36.97 28.45
C LYS A 22 47.63 -35.57 29.04
N VAL A 23 47.67 -35.41 30.36
CA VAL A 23 47.85 -34.11 31.02
C VAL A 23 49.28 -33.92 31.58
N CYS A 24 50.06 -34.99 31.75
CA CYS A 24 51.45 -34.90 32.25
C CYS A 24 52.52 -34.67 31.18
N VAL A 25 52.24 -34.88 29.88
CA VAL A 25 53.25 -34.68 28.81
C VAL A 25 53.25 -33.23 28.27
N SER A 26 52.23 -32.44 28.61
CA SER A 26 52.04 -31.07 28.11
C SER A 26 52.74 -29.97 28.91
N VAL A 27 53.37 -30.29 30.05
CA VAL A 27 53.90 -29.27 31.00
C VAL A 27 55.43 -29.29 31.11
N ILE A 28 56.14 -30.22 30.47
CA ILE A 28 57.61 -30.34 30.61
C ILE A 28 58.38 -29.78 29.38
N PHE A 29 57.74 -29.56 28.22
CA PHE A 29 58.43 -29.10 27.00
C PHE A 29 58.18 -27.65 26.57
N LEU A 30 57.41 -26.87 27.35
CA LEU A 30 57.09 -25.48 27.05
C LEU A 30 58.14 -24.39 27.40
N PRO A 31 59.26 -24.63 28.11
CA PRO A 31 60.28 -23.60 28.29
C PRO A 31 61.47 -23.66 27.31
N TYR A 32 61.62 -24.69 26.46
CA TYR A 32 62.82 -24.84 25.63
C TYR A 32 62.73 -24.24 24.21
N PHE A 33 61.52 -23.97 23.69
CA PHE A 33 61.34 -23.46 22.32
C PHE A 33 61.33 -21.93 22.18
N ILE A 34 61.45 -21.17 23.28
CA ILE A 34 61.43 -19.69 23.24
C ILE A 34 62.82 -19.10 22.93
N LYS A 35 63.90 -19.91 22.90
CA LYS A 35 65.29 -19.42 22.78
C LYS A 35 65.96 -19.66 21.42
N LEU A 36 65.19 -19.70 20.33
CA LEU A 36 65.72 -19.73 18.96
C LEU A 36 65.09 -18.68 18.02
N LYS A 37 64.61 -17.55 18.59
CA LYS A 37 64.39 -16.30 17.84
C LYS A 37 65.72 -15.56 17.70
N THR A 38 66.62 -16.04 16.84
CA THR A 38 67.68 -15.24 16.20
C THR A 38 68.49 -16.14 15.24
N LYS A 39 68.11 -16.13 13.96
CA LYS A 39 69.05 -16.08 12.83
C LYS A 39 68.24 -15.96 11.54
N GLN A 40 68.58 -14.92 10.78
CA GLN A 40 68.51 -14.77 9.33
C GLN A 40 67.77 -15.90 8.58
N HIS A 41 66.85 -15.59 7.67
CA HIS A 41 66.99 -15.92 6.25
C HIS A 41 65.76 -15.42 5.47
N TRP A 42 66.06 -14.89 4.28
CA TRP A 42 65.25 -14.52 3.11
C TRP A 42 63.94 -13.72 3.26
N ARG A 43 64.02 -12.40 2.98
CA ARG A 43 62.90 -11.66 2.39
C ARG A 43 62.90 -11.95 0.89
N THR A 44 62.10 -12.91 0.45
CA THR A 44 61.81 -13.07 -0.99
C THR A 44 60.88 -11.94 -1.40
N ILE A 45 61.46 -10.86 -1.93
CA ILE A 45 60.68 -9.80 -2.59
C ILE A 45 60.17 -10.42 -3.90
N LEU A 46 58.91 -10.84 -3.90
CA LEU A 46 58.16 -11.08 -5.13
C LEU A 46 58.00 -9.73 -5.82
N LEU A 47 58.93 -9.43 -6.75
CA LEU A 47 58.73 -8.38 -7.74
C LEU A 47 57.57 -8.84 -8.63
N LEU A 48 56.34 -8.54 -8.22
CA LEU A 48 55.25 -8.43 -9.17
C LEU A 48 55.68 -7.31 -10.12
N ASN A 49 56.07 -7.68 -11.33
CA ASN A 49 56.07 -6.76 -12.46
C ASN A 49 54.63 -6.31 -12.64
N VAL A 50 54.23 -5.26 -11.91
CA VAL A 50 53.17 -4.38 -12.37
C VAL A 50 53.76 -3.74 -13.62
N SER A 51 53.50 -4.36 -14.76
CA SER A 51 53.40 -3.60 -16.00
C SER A 51 52.33 -2.57 -15.71
N THR A 52 52.75 -1.34 -15.39
CA THR A 52 51.90 -0.17 -15.51
C THR A 52 51.56 -0.08 -16.98
N GLY A 53 50.58 -0.87 -17.42
CA GLY A 53 49.82 -0.54 -18.61
C GLY A 53 49.35 0.87 -18.33
N GLN A 54 49.82 1.83 -19.13
CA GLN A 54 49.28 3.17 -19.10
C GLN A 54 47.79 3.00 -19.37
N THR A 55 46.97 3.05 -18.32
CA THR A 55 45.54 3.23 -18.49
C THR A 55 45.41 4.57 -19.18
N LEU A 56 45.00 4.56 -20.44
CA LEU A 56 44.79 5.75 -21.23
C LEU A 56 43.64 6.53 -20.60
N THR A 57 43.94 7.39 -19.61
CA THR A 57 42.91 8.17 -18.93
C THR A 57 42.53 9.34 -19.82
N CYS A 58 41.38 9.24 -20.47
CA CYS A 58 40.82 10.32 -21.27
C CYS A 58 40.32 11.49 -20.40
N GLY A 59 40.21 12.68 -21.01
CA GLY A 59 39.69 13.86 -20.34
C GLY A 59 38.20 13.76 -19.96
N PRO A 60 37.67 14.70 -19.17
CA PRO A 60 36.30 14.65 -18.64
C PRO A 60 35.18 14.74 -19.69
N TYR A 61 35.49 15.13 -20.93
CA TYR A 61 34.55 15.20 -22.06
C TYR A 61 35.00 14.30 -23.22
N GLU A 62 35.79 13.29 -22.92
CA GLU A 62 36.33 12.34 -23.88
C GLU A 62 36.00 10.92 -23.43
N TYR A 63 35.92 10.01 -24.39
CA TYR A 63 35.68 8.60 -24.14
C TYR A 63 36.74 7.74 -24.82
N GLU A 64 37.01 6.59 -24.20
CA GLU A 64 38.00 5.65 -24.69
C GLU A 64 37.47 4.86 -25.89
N THR A 65 38.28 4.80 -26.93
CA THR A 65 38.09 3.95 -28.12
C THR A 65 39.37 3.15 -28.39
N PRO A 66 39.33 2.11 -29.25
CA PRO A 66 40.54 1.41 -29.66
C PRO A 66 41.60 2.31 -30.33
N GLY A 67 41.19 3.46 -30.90
CA GLY A 67 42.06 4.44 -31.53
C GLY A 67 42.56 5.56 -30.59
N GLY A 68 42.15 5.55 -29.32
CA GLY A 68 42.52 6.56 -28.34
C GLY A 68 41.32 7.30 -27.75
N CYS A 69 41.56 8.52 -27.26
CA CYS A 69 40.52 9.35 -26.65
C CYS A 69 39.77 10.17 -27.70
N CYS A 70 38.44 10.00 -27.73
CA CYS A 70 37.56 10.73 -28.64
C CYS A 70 36.67 11.73 -27.88
N PRO A 71 36.40 12.92 -28.42
CA PRO A 71 35.50 13.88 -27.79
C PRO A 71 34.05 13.36 -27.79
N MET A 72 33.33 13.55 -26.68
CA MET A 72 31.92 13.16 -26.57
C MET A 72 31.00 14.02 -27.44
N CYS A 73 29.86 13.44 -27.83
CA CYS A 73 28.80 14.19 -28.49
C CYS A 73 28.05 15.10 -27.51
N PRO A 74 27.59 16.30 -27.93
CA PRO A 74 26.86 17.22 -27.07
C PRO A 74 25.44 16.70 -26.75
N PRO A 75 24.76 17.26 -25.73
CA PRO A 75 23.37 16.94 -25.43
C PRO A 75 22.45 17.07 -26.66
N GLY A 76 21.51 16.15 -26.77
CA GLY A 76 20.62 15.99 -27.93
C GLY A 76 21.22 15.27 -29.13
N HIS A 77 22.44 14.75 -29.00
CA HIS A 77 23.12 14.00 -30.05
C HIS A 77 23.65 12.66 -29.53
N TRP A 78 23.88 11.73 -30.45
CA TRP A 78 24.47 10.42 -30.22
C TRP A 78 25.65 10.19 -31.18
N VAL A 79 26.55 9.28 -30.81
CA VAL A 79 27.74 8.91 -31.58
C VAL A 79 27.33 8.05 -32.78
N TYR A 80 27.32 8.63 -33.97
CA TYR A 80 27.07 7.88 -35.20
C TYR A 80 28.30 7.11 -35.65
N GLU A 81 29.48 7.72 -35.53
CA GLU A 81 30.77 7.13 -35.88
C GLU A 81 31.85 7.70 -34.94
N ASP A 82 32.77 6.84 -34.52
CA ASP A 82 33.87 7.22 -33.63
C ASP A 82 34.84 8.19 -34.31
N CYS A 83 35.62 8.90 -33.49
CA CYS A 83 36.67 9.76 -34.00
C CYS A 83 37.80 8.94 -34.65
N THR A 84 38.55 9.60 -35.53
CA THR A 84 39.81 9.08 -36.09
C THR A 84 40.92 10.09 -35.81
N ASP A 85 42.18 9.74 -36.10
CA ASP A 85 43.33 10.63 -35.88
C ASP A 85 43.19 12.02 -36.53
N LEU A 86 42.36 12.15 -37.56
CA LEU A 86 42.15 13.36 -38.35
C LEU A 86 40.74 13.96 -38.22
N ARG A 87 39.76 13.23 -37.67
CA ARG A 87 38.36 13.65 -37.62
C ARG A 87 37.81 13.48 -36.22
N THR A 88 37.12 14.50 -35.73
CA THR A 88 36.37 14.42 -34.46
C THR A 88 35.21 13.43 -34.58
N THR A 89 34.69 13.00 -33.44
CA THR A 89 33.50 12.14 -33.34
C THR A 89 32.35 12.70 -34.18
N HIS A 90 31.75 11.84 -35.00
CA HIS A 90 30.64 12.22 -35.85
C HIS A 90 29.32 12.02 -35.09
N CYS A 91 28.67 13.13 -34.77
CA CYS A 91 27.46 13.14 -33.96
C CYS A 91 26.21 13.36 -34.82
N LYS A 92 25.14 12.61 -34.54
CA LYS A 92 23.82 12.84 -35.14
C LYS A 92 22.79 13.24 -34.09
N PRO A 93 21.79 14.07 -34.44
CA PRO A 93 20.74 14.45 -33.51
C PRO A 93 19.88 13.23 -33.13
N CYS A 94 19.33 13.27 -31.92
CA CYS A 94 18.29 12.35 -31.50
C CYS A 94 17.02 12.53 -32.35
N THR A 95 16.31 11.43 -32.60
CA THR A 95 15.02 11.44 -33.30
C THR A 95 13.89 11.76 -32.33
N GLU A 96 12.72 12.09 -32.86
CA GLU A 96 11.50 12.25 -32.07
C GLU A 96 11.23 11.00 -31.21
N GLY A 97 10.77 11.21 -29.98
CA GLY A 97 10.59 10.14 -28.99
C GLY A 97 11.89 9.67 -28.31
N THR A 98 13.03 10.34 -28.56
CA THR A 98 14.30 10.05 -27.89
C THR A 98 15.02 11.31 -27.41
N PHE A 99 15.86 11.17 -26.38
CA PHE A 99 16.58 12.29 -25.78
C PHE A 99 17.99 11.93 -25.31
N MET A 100 18.82 12.96 -25.10
CA MET A 100 20.13 12.86 -24.45
C MET A 100 20.41 14.16 -23.66
N ASN A 101 20.44 14.07 -22.34
CA ASN A 101 20.54 15.23 -21.44
C ASN A 101 21.96 15.67 -21.10
N HIS A 102 22.95 14.82 -21.35
CA HIS A 102 24.36 15.07 -21.05
C HIS A 102 25.25 14.76 -22.25
N PRO A 103 26.50 15.29 -22.29
CA PRO A 103 27.48 14.83 -23.24
C PRO A 103 27.66 13.31 -23.14
N THR A 104 27.77 12.64 -24.29
CA THR A 104 27.68 11.18 -24.34
C THR A 104 28.65 10.56 -25.32
N SER A 105 29.06 9.33 -25.01
CA SER A 105 29.72 8.39 -25.91
C SER A 105 28.77 7.32 -26.46
N ARG A 106 27.46 7.44 -26.17
CA ARG A 106 26.47 6.43 -26.58
C ARG A 106 26.17 6.51 -28.07
N THR A 107 26.03 5.35 -28.67
CA THR A 107 25.61 5.17 -30.06
C THR A 107 24.08 5.15 -30.23
N ARG A 108 23.31 5.41 -29.17
CA ARG A 108 21.84 5.51 -29.19
C ARG A 108 21.36 6.50 -28.14
N CYS A 109 20.31 7.25 -28.48
CA CYS A 109 19.61 8.11 -27.54
C CYS A 109 18.74 7.31 -26.56
N TYR A 110 18.43 7.89 -25.40
CA TYR A 110 17.46 7.31 -24.47
C TYR A 110 16.06 7.45 -25.04
N ILE A 111 15.22 6.44 -24.84
CA ILE A 111 13.81 6.51 -25.21
C ILE A 111 13.11 7.36 -24.16
N CYS A 112 12.28 8.31 -24.61
CA CYS A 112 11.47 9.10 -23.70
C CYS A 112 10.50 8.20 -22.94
N LYS A 113 10.36 8.41 -21.63
CA LYS A 113 9.34 7.69 -20.88
C LYS A 113 7.94 8.22 -21.20
N SER A 114 6.94 7.35 -21.04
CA SER A 114 5.53 7.72 -21.12
C SER A 114 4.92 7.80 -19.73
N CYS A 115 4.07 8.79 -19.50
CA CYS A 115 3.26 8.87 -18.28
C CYS A 115 1.98 8.06 -18.53
N ASP A 116 1.85 6.92 -17.85
CA ASP A 116 0.69 6.04 -17.99
C ASP A 116 -0.49 6.53 -17.14
N GLU A 117 -1.60 6.86 -17.81
CA GLU A 117 -2.85 7.26 -17.15
C GLU A 117 -3.43 6.11 -16.30
N GLY A 118 -3.21 4.85 -16.71
CA GLY A 118 -3.61 3.68 -15.93
C GLY A 118 -2.92 3.60 -14.57
N SER A 119 -1.74 4.19 -14.46
CA SER A 119 -0.95 4.30 -13.23
C SER A 119 -1.21 5.60 -12.46
N GLY A 120 -2.22 6.39 -12.86
CA GLY A 120 -2.57 7.65 -12.18
C GLY A 120 -1.62 8.81 -12.49
N LEU A 121 -0.86 8.74 -13.60
CA LEU A 121 0.08 9.77 -14.03
C LEU A 121 -0.38 10.44 -15.32
N LYS A 122 -0.05 11.71 -15.49
CA LYS A 122 -0.21 12.47 -16.73
C LYS A 122 1.08 13.21 -17.07
N MET A 123 1.22 13.57 -18.34
CA MET A 123 2.35 14.34 -18.81
C MET A 123 2.25 15.80 -18.37
N LYS A 124 3.23 16.25 -17.58
CA LYS A 124 3.40 17.66 -17.21
C LYS A 124 4.22 18.41 -18.26
N THR A 125 5.33 17.81 -18.67
CA THR A 125 6.25 18.37 -19.66
C THR A 125 6.56 17.32 -20.71
N SER A 126 6.44 17.69 -21.98
CA SER A 126 6.75 16.83 -23.11
C SER A 126 8.24 16.55 -23.24
N CYS A 127 8.58 15.36 -23.74
CA CYS A 127 9.96 15.04 -24.08
C CYS A 127 10.52 15.96 -25.16
N THR A 128 11.81 16.27 -25.06
CA THR A 128 12.58 16.97 -26.10
C THR A 128 13.84 16.19 -26.40
N ILE A 129 14.56 16.52 -27.48
CA ILE A 129 15.85 15.86 -27.77
C ILE A 129 16.88 15.99 -26.63
N LYS A 130 16.73 16.95 -25.71
CA LYS A 130 17.66 17.18 -24.58
C LYS A 130 17.10 16.81 -23.21
N SER A 131 15.82 16.49 -23.10
CA SER A 131 15.17 16.26 -21.80
C SER A 131 14.09 15.19 -21.91
N ASP A 132 14.00 14.33 -20.91
CA ASP A 132 12.94 13.34 -20.82
C ASP A 132 11.56 13.99 -20.57
N THR A 133 10.50 13.21 -20.75
CA THR A 133 9.16 13.54 -20.28
C THR A 133 9.15 13.71 -18.77
N VAL A 134 8.40 14.69 -18.26
CA VAL A 134 8.14 14.86 -16.82
C VAL A 134 6.69 14.52 -16.54
N CYS A 135 6.45 13.64 -15.58
CA CYS A 135 5.13 13.19 -15.19
C CYS A 135 4.65 13.89 -13.91
N GLU A 136 3.34 14.09 -13.81
CA GLU A 136 2.64 14.55 -12.61
C GLU A 136 1.44 13.65 -12.33
N PRO A 137 0.94 13.57 -11.08
CA PRO A 137 -0.24 12.78 -10.78
C PRO A 137 -1.50 13.34 -11.45
N LEU A 138 -2.40 12.44 -11.83
CA LEU A 138 -3.75 12.75 -12.29
C LEU A 138 -4.62 13.29 -11.16
N GLU A 139 -5.72 13.95 -11.51
CA GLU A 139 -6.72 14.37 -10.52
C GLU A 139 -7.26 13.15 -9.75
N GLY A 140 -7.37 13.30 -8.43
CA GLY A 140 -7.72 12.17 -7.56
C GLY A 140 -6.53 11.32 -7.14
N PHE A 141 -5.29 11.67 -7.53
CA PHE A 141 -4.05 11.00 -7.13
C PHE A 141 -3.04 12.00 -6.54
N TYR A 142 -2.15 11.49 -5.69
CA TYR A 142 -0.98 12.20 -5.19
C TYR A 142 0.29 11.43 -5.51
N CYS A 143 1.40 12.16 -5.61
CA CYS A 143 2.70 11.57 -5.86
C CYS A 143 3.29 10.97 -4.58
N SER A 144 3.54 9.66 -4.56
CA SER A 144 4.20 9.00 -3.42
C SER A 144 5.72 8.93 -3.56
N ASP A 145 6.24 8.92 -4.79
CA ASP A 145 7.68 8.96 -5.08
C ASP A 145 7.97 10.07 -6.10
N SER A 146 8.60 11.16 -5.63
CA SER A 146 8.98 12.31 -6.45
C SER A 146 10.50 12.44 -6.57
N ARG A 147 10.99 12.69 -7.79
CA ARG A 147 12.42 12.88 -8.09
C ARG A 147 12.65 14.18 -8.86
N LYS A 148 13.23 15.18 -8.20
CA LYS A 148 13.62 16.50 -8.74
C LYS A 148 12.51 17.37 -9.36
N ASP A 149 11.35 16.82 -9.71
CA ASP A 149 10.11 17.44 -10.20
C ASP A 149 9.22 16.41 -10.92
N ASP A 150 9.75 15.22 -11.17
CA ASP A 150 9.08 14.10 -11.83
C ASP A 150 8.39 13.18 -10.81
N CYS A 151 7.13 12.85 -11.07
CA CYS A 151 6.42 11.85 -10.29
C CYS A 151 6.61 10.45 -10.87
N VAL A 152 7.22 9.56 -10.10
CA VAL A 152 7.51 8.19 -10.54
C VAL A 152 6.39 7.22 -10.17
N GLU A 153 5.77 7.43 -9.01
CA GLU A 153 4.65 6.63 -8.53
C GLU A 153 3.54 7.54 -8.01
N ALA A 154 2.33 7.35 -8.54
CA ALA A 154 1.13 8.03 -8.08
C ALA A 154 0.21 7.05 -7.34
N LYS A 155 -0.40 7.53 -6.26
CA LYS A 155 -1.38 6.79 -5.47
C LYS A 155 -2.69 7.53 -5.44
N LYS A 156 -3.79 6.78 -5.53
CA LYS A 156 -5.13 7.37 -5.46
C LYS A 156 -5.35 7.96 -4.07
N HIS A 157 -6.01 9.11 -4.03
CA HIS A 157 -6.41 9.71 -2.78
C HIS A 157 -7.29 8.78 -1.96
N ARG A 158 -7.03 8.71 -0.66
CA ARG A 158 -7.92 8.05 0.30
C ARG A 158 -9.31 8.68 0.24
N ARG A 159 -10.34 7.84 0.19
CA ARG A 159 -11.71 8.25 0.48
C ARG A 159 -11.95 8.09 1.97
N CYS A 160 -12.60 9.08 2.58
CA CYS A 160 -13.02 8.96 3.96
C CYS A 160 -14.20 8.01 4.05
N GLU A 161 -14.23 7.23 5.12
CA GLU A 161 -15.30 6.25 5.35
C GLU A 161 -16.51 6.93 6.03
N PRO A 162 -17.70 6.31 5.99
CA PRO A 162 -18.83 6.78 6.78
C PRO A 162 -18.47 6.91 8.27
N GLY A 163 -18.85 8.02 8.89
CA GLY A 163 -18.43 8.39 10.24
C GLY A 163 -17.12 9.18 10.30
N GLU A 164 -16.42 9.36 9.18
CA GLU A 164 -15.30 10.29 9.03
C GLU A 164 -15.68 11.49 8.15
N TYR A 165 -15.02 12.61 8.36
CA TYR A 165 -15.10 13.81 7.52
C TYR A 165 -13.72 14.16 6.95
N ILE A 166 -13.72 14.87 5.82
CA ILE A 166 -12.51 15.37 5.18
C ILE A 166 -11.99 16.56 5.99
N ARG A 167 -10.90 16.35 6.73
CA ARG A 167 -10.24 17.43 7.48
C ARG A 167 -9.40 18.30 6.56
N GLU A 168 -8.64 17.66 5.67
CA GLU A 168 -7.80 18.33 4.67
C GLU A 168 -7.94 17.61 3.33
N HIS A 169 -8.17 18.37 2.26
CA HIS A 169 -8.22 17.83 0.92
C HIS A 169 -6.83 17.39 0.45
N GLY A 170 -6.77 16.27 -0.27
CA GLY A 170 -5.55 15.82 -0.91
C GLY A 170 -5.05 16.82 -1.97
N THR A 171 -3.74 16.85 -2.14
CA THR A 171 -3.04 17.65 -3.16
C THR A 171 -2.21 16.74 -4.06
N SER A 172 -1.57 17.27 -5.10
CA SER A 172 -0.66 16.50 -5.94
C SER A 172 0.52 15.86 -5.19
N SER A 173 0.83 16.29 -3.95
CA SER A 173 1.92 15.75 -3.15
C SER A 173 1.47 15.10 -1.84
N THR A 174 0.23 15.30 -1.40
CA THR A 174 -0.26 14.82 -0.10
C THR A 174 -1.61 14.13 -0.23
N ASP A 175 -1.79 13.04 0.51
CA ASP A 175 -3.08 12.35 0.53
C ASP A 175 -4.18 13.16 1.26
N THR A 176 -5.43 12.80 1.03
CA THR A 176 -6.59 13.32 1.77
C THR A 176 -6.53 12.87 3.21
N VAL A 177 -6.74 13.81 4.13
CA VAL A 177 -6.70 13.54 5.58
C VAL A 177 -8.12 13.51 6.12
N CYS A 178 -8.50 12.35 6.65
CA CYS A 178 -9.81 12.12 7.25
C CYS A 178 -9.74 12.22 8.78
N SER A 179 -10.84 12.58 9.43
CA SER A 179 -10.98 12.60 10.88
C SER A 179 -12.35 12.08 11.30
N THR A 180 -12.44 11.45 12.47
CA THR A 180 -13.68 10.83 12.95
C THR A 180 -14.66 11.85 13.51
N CYS A 181 -15.95 11.62 13.27
CA CYS A 181 -17.03 12.39 13.88
C CYS A 181 -17.19 12.08 15.37
N SER A 182 -17.63 13.07 16.14
CA SER A 182 -17.99 12.89 17.55
C SER A 182 -19.41 12.33 17.67
N ASP A 183 -19.71 11.73 18.83
CA ASP A 183 -21.04 11.17 19.12
C ASP A 183 -22.15 12.21 18.88
N GLY A 184 -23.24 11.78 18.23
CA GLY A 184 -24.35 12.65 17.84
C GLY A 184 -24.12 13.48 16.56
N THR A 185 -23.03 13.20 15.83
CA THR A 185 -22.77 13.77 14.50
C THR A 185 -22.45 12.66 13.50
N PHE A 186 -22.74 12.89 12.23
CA PHE A 186 -22.52 11.93 11.15
C PHE A 186 -21.89 12.60 9.92
N SER A 187 -21.23 11.79 9.11
CA SER A 187 -20.71 12.15 7.79
C SER A 187 -20.73 10.90 6.91
N ASP A 188 -20.99 11.07 5.62
CA ASP A 188 -20.97 10.00 4.63
C ASP A 188 -19.57 9.77 4.03
N GLY A 189 -18.55 10.45 4.55
CA GLY A 189 -17.19 10.43 4.03
C GLY A 189 -16.90 11.46 2.94
N THR A 190 -17.90 12.21 2.48
CA THR A 190 -17.74 13.25 1.45
C THR A 190 -17.71 14.67 2.01
N PHE A 191 -18.21 14.85 3.23
CA PHE A 191 -18.30 16.17 3.86
C PHE A 191 -16.97 16.64 4.46
N THR A 192 -16.76 17.96 4.48
CA THR A 192 -15.62 18.62 5.13
C THR A 192 -15.84 18.87 6.63
N SER A 193 -17.02 18.53 7.15
CA SER A 193 -17.37 18.60 8.56
C SER A 193 -18.52 17.66 8.89
N CYS A 194 -18.63 17.24 10.15
CA CYS A 194 -19.72 16.38 10.59
C CYS A 194 -21.02 17.17 10.74
N GLN A 195 -22.11 16.60 10.24
CA GLN A 195 -23.45 17.14 10.41
C GLN A 195 -24.07 16.61 11.70
N LYS A 196 -24.86 17.44 12.40
CA LYS A 196 -25.60 16.96 13.57
C LYS A 196 -26.66 15.97 13.12
N THR A 197 -26.74 14.82 13.77
CA THR A 197 -27.89 13.94 13.58
C THR A 197 -29.11 14.72 14.06
N GLN A 198 -30.06 15.02 13.17
CA GLN A 198 -31.38 15.39 13.63
C GLN A 198 -31.91 14.15 14.33
N THR A 199 -31.93 14.18 15.67
CA THR A 199 -32.84 13.31 16.38
C THR A 199 -34.20 13.64 15.81
N VAL A 200 -34.78 12.70 15.06
CA VAL A 200 -36.23 12.67 14.96
C VAL A 200 -36.64 12.52 16.40
N SER A 201 -36.95 13.64 17.04
CA SER A 201 -37.47 13.61 18.40
C SER A 201 -38.63 12.62 18.35
N GLU A 202 -38.69 11.74 19.33
CA GLU A 202 -39.76 10.75 19.52
C GLU A 202 -41.16 11.39 19.54
N ALA A 203 -41.25 12.72 19.45
CA ALA A 203 -42.44 13.48 19.10
C ALA A 203 -43.08 13.08 17.76
N SER A 204 -42.34 12.52 16.79
CA SER A 204 -42.94 12.09 15.51
C SER A 204 -43.65 10.73 15.60
N HIS A 205 -43.21 9.80 16.46
CA HIS A 205 -43.94 8.55 16.66
C HIS A 205 -45.29 8.77 17.37
N HIS A 206 -45.40 9.82 18.20
CA HIS A 206 -46.65 10.18 18.85
C HIS A 206 -47.65 10.89 17.93
N THR A 207 -47.23 11.59 16.88
CA THR A 207 -48.15 12.22 15.92
C THR A 207 -48.74 11.22 14.92
N TRP A 208 -47.98 10.22 14.47
CA TRP A 208 -48.50 9.13 13.61
C TRP A 208 -49.42 8.18 14.36
N THR A 209 -49.11 7.85 15.63
CA THR A 209 -50.00 7.02 16.47
C THR A 209 -51.31 7.76 16.77
N LEU A 210 -51.28 9.05 17.10
CA LEU A 210 -52.49 9.85 17.34
C LEU A 210 -53.31 10.09 16.05
N GLN A 211 -52.68 10.26 14.89
CA GLN A 211 -53.39 10.33 13.60
C GLN A 211 -54.06 8.99 13.27
N MET A 212 -53.42 7.85 13.57
CA MET A 212 -54.03 6.52 13.42
C MET A 212 -55.20 6.28 14.41
N PHE A 213 -55.10 6.77 15.65
CA PHE A 213 -56.20 6.72 16.62
C PHE A 213 -57.40 7.59 16.21
N LEU A 214 -57.18 8.80 15.67
CA LEU A 214 -58.24 9.70 15.20
C LEU A 214 -58.99 9.14 13.98
N VAL A 215 -58.27 8.51 13.04
CA VAL A 215 -58.88 7.84 11.87
C VAL A 215 -59.75 6.65 12.30
N CYS A 216 -59.31 5.85 13.29
CA CYS A 216 -60.13 4.78 13.88
C CYS A 216 -61.37 5.30 14.62
N TYR A 217 -61.25 6.40 15.37
CA TYR A 217 -62.36 6.98 16.15
C TYR A 217 -63.45 7.58 15.25
N PHE A 218 -63.07 8.28 14.18
CA PHE A 218 -64.03 8.82 13.21
C PHE A 218 -64.74 7.73 12.39
N LYS A 219 -64.07 6.60 12.11
CA LYS A 219 -64.70 5.46 11.41
C LYS A 219 -65.71 4.71 12.29
N ARG A 220 -65.55 4.72 13.64
CA ARG A 220 -66.56 4.21 14.60
C ARG A 220 -67.82 5.09 14.70
N ARG A 221 -67.76 6.40 14.43
CA ARG A 221 -68.92 7.30 14.56
C ARG A 221 -69.91 7.17 13.40
N LYS A 222 -69.44 6.81 12.20
CA LYS A 222 -70.29 6.59 11.01
C LYS A 222 -70.98 5.22 11.01
N ILE A 223 -70.44 4.22 11.71
CA ILE A 223 -71.02 2.86 11.81
C ILE A 223 -72.09 2.79 12.91
N ARG A 224 -71.98 3.56 14.00
CA ARG A 224 -72.97 3.54 15.11
C ARG A 224 -74.35 4.08 14.70
N HIS A 225 -74.44 4.90 13.65
CA HIS A 225 -75.72 5.39 13.11
C HIS A 225 -76.37 4.45 12.09
N LEU A 226 -75.67 3.42 11.59
CA LEU A 226 -76.18 2.46 10.61
C LEU A 226 -76.68 1.15 11.23
N ILE A 227 -76.46 0.92 12.53
CA ILE A 227 -76.90 -0.29 13.26
C ILE A 227 -77.97 0.09 14.30
N SER A 228 -78.96 0.91 13.91
CA SER A 228 -80.20 1.10 14.69
C SER A 228 -81.36 0.26 14.13
N GLY A 229 -81.05 -0.76 13.32
CA GLY A 229 -82.02 -1.69 12.77
C GLY A 229 -81.56 -3.13 12.91
N LYS A 230 -82.10 -3.82 13.91
CA LYS A 230 -82.11 -5.29 14.08
C LYS A 230 -80.74 -5.98 14.20
N VAL A 231 -80.26 -6.19 15.42
CA VAL A 231 -79.60 -7.46 15.80
C VAL A 231 -79.99 -7.79 17.24
N SER A 232 -80.66 -8.92 17.40
CA SER A 232 -81.07 -9.47 18.69
C SER A 232 -79.84 -9.79 19.54
N THR A 233 -79.99 -9.55 20.83
CA THR A 233 -79.02 -9.77 21.89
C THR A 233 -78.47 -11.19 21.90
N VAL A 234 -77.18 -11.34 21.57
CA VAL A 234 -76.37 -12.49 21.99
C VAL A 234 -75.28 -11.93 22.89
N THR A 235 -75.42 -12.17 24.19
CA THR A 235 -74.41 -11.83 25.19
C THR A 235 -73.21 -12.77 25.02
N MET A 236 -72.15 -12.29 24.36
CA MET A 236 -70.83 -12.94 24.39
C MET A 236 -69.88 -12.16 25.31
N LYS A 237 -69.19 -12.93 26.16
CA LYS A 237 -68.31 -12.52 27.25
C LYS A 237 -67.20 -11.57 26.78
N HIS A 238 -66.93 -10.51 27.55
CA HIS A 238 -66.05 -9.38 27.23
C HIS A 238 -64.59 -9.73 26.91
N ASP A 239 -64.11 -10.94 27.22
CA ASP A 239 -62.68 -11.26 27.14
C ASP A 239 -62.17 -11.71 25.76
N HIS A 240 -63.06 -12.15 24.85
CA HIS A 240 -62.63 -12.65 23.52
C HIS A 240 -62.62 -11.60 22.40
N VAL A 241 -63.34 -10.49 22.57
CA VAL A 241 -63.42 -9.42 21.55
C VAL A 241 -62.13 -8.60 21.54
N TYR A 242 -61.55 -8.34 22.72
CA TYR A 242 -60.26 -7.66 22.85
C TYR A 242 -59.11 -8.45 22.23
N PHE A 243 -59.14 -9.78 22.34
CA PHE A 243 -58.08 -10.63 21.79
C PHE A 243 -58.08 -10.65 20.27
N ILE A 244 -59.25 -10.65 19.63
CA ILE A 244 -59.38 -10.61 18.16
C ILE A 244 -58.96 -9.23 17.63
N ASP A 245 -59.36 -8.14 18.29
CA ASP A 245 -58.98 -6.78 17.89
C ASP A 245 -57.47 -6.53 18.00
N ILE A 246 -56.81 -7.06 19.04
CA ILE A 246 -55.35 -6.99 19.21
C ILE A 246 -54.63 -7.83 18.14
N MET A 247 -55.12 -9.04 17.86
CA MET A 247 -54.52 -9.92 16.85
C MET A 247 -54.62 -9.31 15.45
N VAL A 248 -55.78 -8.73 15.07
CA VAL A 248 -55.95 -8.08 13.77
C VAL A 248 -55.04 -6.86 13.65
N CYS A 249 -54.88 -6.08 14.71
CA CYS A 249 -53.95 -4.93 14.73
C CYS A 249 -52.48 -5.38 14.65
N PHE A 250 -52.12 -6.49 15.30
CA PHE A 250 -50.77 -7.06 15.24
C PHE A 250 -50.44 -7.62 13.85
N PHE A 251 -51.38 -8.29 13.19
CA PHE A 251 -51.21 -8.77 11.81
C PHE A 251 -51.06 -7.61 10.82
N ILE A 252 -51.84 -6.54 10.98
CA ILE A 252 -51.70 -5.34 10.13
C ILE A 252 -50.36 -4.64 10.38
N TYR A 253 -49.90 -4.57 11.63
CA TYR A 253 -48.59 -4.02 11.98
C TYR A 253 -47.43 -4.84 11.39
N LEU A 254 -47.50 -6.18 11.45
CA LEU A 254 -46.50 -7.06 10.84
C LEU A 254 -46.48 -6.92 9.32
N ILE A 255 -47.63 -6.83 8.66
CA ILE A 255 -47.72 -6.59 7.21
C ILE A 255 -47.05 -5.25 6.86
N PHE A 256 -47.26 -4.21 7.68
CA PHE A 256 -46.67 -2.89 7.47
C PHE A 256 -45.14 -2.92 7.63
N ILE A 257 -44.62 -3.57 8.69
CA ILE A 257 -43.19 -3.77 8.90
C ILE A 257 -42.55 -4.55 7.75
N SER A 258 -43.20 -5.61 7.25
CA SER A 258 -42.68 -6.38 6.13
C SER A 258 -42.69 -5.63 4.80
N ASN A 259 -43.60 -4.67 4.60
CA ASN A 259 -43.58 -3.81 3.41
C ASN A 259 -42.54 -2.68 3.53
N VAL A 260 -42.25 -2.20 4.74
CA VAL A 260 -41.23 -1.16 4.98
C VAL A 260 -39.80 -1.72 4.94
N LEU A 261 -39.58 -2.95 5.41
CA LEU A 261 -38.26 -3.62 5.34
C LEU A 261 -37.88 -4.09 3.92
N PHE A 262 -38.82 -4.10 2.97
CA PHE A 262 -38.60 -4.55 1.58
C PHE A 262 -38.48 -3.42 0.56
N GLN A 263 -38.35 -2.19 1.02
CA GLN A 263 -38.19 -1.02 0.17
C GLN A 263 -36.77 -0.45 0.30
N GLU A 264 -35.81 -1.15 -0.32
CA GLU A 264 -34.57 -0.54 -0.83
C GLU A 264 -34.88 0.13 -2.19
N PRO A 265 -34.20 1.22 -2.58
CA PRO A 265 -32.81 1.56 -2.29
C PRO A 265 -32.57 2.74 -1.34
#